data_AF-A0A7W3WNI7-F1
#
_entry.id   AF-A0A7W3WNI7-F1
#
_cell.length_a   1.000
_cell.length_b   1.000
_cell.length_c   1.000
_cell.angle_alpha   90.00
_cell.angle_beta   90.00
_cell.angle_gamma   90.00
#
_symmetry.space_group_name_H-M   'P 1'
#
loop_
_entity.id
_entity.type
_entity.pdbx_description
1 polymer ?
#
loop_
_entity_poly.entity_id
_entity_poly.type
_entity_poly.pdbx_seq_one_letter_code
_entity_poly.pdbx_strand_id
1 'polypeptide(L)'
;MDEAREERGARGFPAFAARRGGRARGRSFWAGAWTDAVEDTWTEEEPLKKGRSLARTGRIGPITVGPGRISAEIHDGGATHTAVVTLRELDDQEWELLWEKAADRPAVTEALLAGELPEDLLESVEDARLRLLPGYGDLEADCDCGALDHPCPHAAALCYQLSWLLDSEPSLLLLVRGRELAWAVEELKSELLLRAMTAEADSDDADADAEADSDDSDADSDGGADGTEDVPVADGGGSTGRARAPQDDVAPPGVDPVAAWAARGASPLPAPPPLPDRPAGADEPVTGIEADPLDRLVTDAAVRARGLLAYALGLTAEPAPPLDLWRDTVRVAATHPDPRVPARLRESCGRPPHELDRAAAAWRTGGPAGLDVLEHTWSPSAQETARARAALAAGWEADEPPELEVRDNHWTLTRQGLQLRLGRDGRWYPYRREADAWWPAGPPHADPSDALMDLVEV
;
A
#
# COMPACT_ATOMS: atom_id res chain seq x y z
N MET A 1 3.62 8.16 -12.29
CA MET A 1 3.82 8.68 -10.92
C MET A 1 4.77 7.77 -10.13
N ASP A 2 5.18 6.60 -10.67
CA ASP A 2 6.10 5.64 -10.03
C ASP A 2 7.54 6.17 -9.81
N GLU A 3 8.15 6.86 -10.78
CA GLU A 3 9.53 7.37 -10.64
C GLU A 3 9.71 8.33 -9.44
N ALA A 4 8.64 9.03 -9.01
CA ALA A 4 8.69 9.99 -7.91
C ALA A 4 8.50 9.36 -6.51
N ARG A 5 8.05 8.11 -6.43
CA ARG A 5 8.02 7.29 -5.19
C ARG A 5 9.34 6.53 -5.04
N GLU A 6 9.93 6.08 -6.14
CA GLU A 6 11.25 5.41 -6.19
C GLU A 6 12.38 6.27 -5.59
N GLU A 7 12.37 7.59 -5.78
CA GLU A 7 13.46 8.45 -5.27
C GLU A 7 13.34 8.85 -3.79
N ARG A 8 12.18 8.69 -3.13
CA ARG A 8 11.94 9.25 -1.77
C ARG A 8 12.48 8.41 -0.61
N GLY A 9 13.00 7.21 -0.87
CA GLY A 9 13.59 6.33 0.15
C GLY A 9 14.93 5.71 -0.24
N ALA A 10 15.47 6.00 -1.43
CA ALA A 10 16.70 5.39 -1.90
C ALA A 10 17.94 5.97 -1.18
N ARG A 11 18.81 5.09 -0.68
CA ARG A 11 20.09 5.40 -0.04
C ARG A 11 21.26 5.05 -0.96
N GLY A 12 22.13 6.02 -1.20
CA GLY A 12 23.37 5.83 -1.97
C GLY A 12 24.56 5.50 -1.06
N PHE A 13 25.35 4.51 -1.48
CA PHE A 13 26.55 4.05 -0.79
C PHE A 13 27.77 4.18 -1.70
N PRO A 14 28.91 4.65 -1.17
CA PRO A 14 30.13 4.79 -1.97
C PRO A 14 30.63 3.43 -2.47
N ALA A 15 31.26 3.45 -3.65
CA ALA A 15 31.89 2.27 -4.24
C ALA A 15 32.91 1.63 -3.28
N PHE A 16 32.90 0.30 -3.18
CA PHE A 16 33.91 -0.41 -2.41
C PHE A 16 35.25 -0.47 -3.15
N ALA A 17 36.34 -0.20 -2.43
CA ALA A 17 37.68 -0.44 -2.94
C ALA A 17 37.95 -1.93 -3.20
N ALA A 18 38.89 -2.24 -4.09
CA ALA A 18 39.29 -3.60 -4.39
C ALA A 18 39.79 -4.33 -3.13
N ARG A 19 39.26 -5.54 -2.86
CA ARG A 19 39.61 -6.35 -1.69
C ARG A 19 40.59 -7.47 -2.08
N ARG A 20 41.83 -7.41 -1.60
CA ARG A 20 42.83 -8.49 -1.79
C ARG A 20 42.66 -9.56 -0.69
N GLY A 21 42.18 -10.75 -1.06
CA GLY A 21 41.96 -11.87 -0.12
C GLY A 21 40.67 -11.79 0.72
N GLY A 22 40.37 -12.85 1.48
CA GLY A 22 39.20 -12.95 2.38
C GLY A 22 37.95 -13.64 1.78
N ARG A 23 36.85 -13.69 2.55
CA ARG A 23 35.53 -14.24 2.11
C ARG A 23 34.76 -13.23 1.25
N ALA A 24 34.02 -13.70 0.24
CA ALA A 24 33.24 -12.84 -0.68
C ALA A 24 31.93 -12.36 -0.07
N ARG A 25 31.39 -13.16 0.85
CA ARG A 25 30.31 -12.77 1.76
C ARG A 25 30.81 -11.82 2.85
N GLY A 26 29.88 -11.03 3.39
CA GLY A 26 30.08 -10.31 4.65
C GLY A 26 30.26 -11.26 5.84
N ARG A 27 30.47 -10.66 7.00
CA ARG A 27 30.88 -11.30 8.25
C ARG A 27 29.77 -11.35 9.30
N SER A 28 28.82 -10.41 9.29
CA SER A 28 27.69 -10.38 10.21
C SER A 28 26.72 -11.53 9.94
N PHE A 29 25.87 -11.82 10.91
CA PHE A 29 24.77 -12.77 10.73
C PHE A 29 23.93 -12.40 9.50
N TRP A 30 23.44 -11.15 9.44
CA TRP A 30 22.60 -10.68 8.34
C TRP A 30 23.28 -10.73 6.98
N ALA A 31 24.58 -10.42 6.90
CA ALA A 31 25.34 -10.58 5.68
C ALA A 31 25.48 -12.04 5.24
N GLY A 32 25.64 -12.95 6.20
CA GLY A 32 25.63 -14.39 5.98
C GLY A 32 24.28 -14.87 5.46
N ALA A 33 23.21 -14.59 6.21
CA ALA A 33 21.86 -15.01 5.89
C ALA A 33 21.38 -14.47 4.52
N TRP A 34 21.71 -13.23 4.17
CA TRP A 34 21.49 -12.69 2.83
C TRP A 34 22.25 -13.47 1.76
N THR A 35 23.54 -13.73 1.97
CA THR A 35 24.33 -14.47 0.98
C THR A 35 23.78 -15.87 0.78
N ASP A 36 23.47 -16.56 1.87
CA ASP A 36 22.96 -17.93 1.83
C ASP A 36 21.60 -17.96 1.10
N ALA A 37 20.70 -17.02 1.39
CA ALA A 37 19.43 -16.87 0.68
C ALA A 37 19.55 -16.55 -0.83
N VAL A 38 20.54 -15.74 -1.22
CA VAL A 38 20.84 -15.45 -2.64
C VAL A 38 21.36 -16.70 -3.34
N GLU A 39 22.28 -17.44 -2.73
CA GLU A 39 22.86 -18.67 -3.29
C GLU A 39 21.82 -19.80 -3.37
N ASP A 40 20.86 -19.85 -2.44
CA ASP A 40 19.72 -20.78 -2.49
C ASP A 40 18.69 -20.38 -3.57
N THR A 41 18.52 -19.09 -3.85
CA THR A 41 17.59 -18.59 -4.87
C THR A 41 18.14 -18.78 -6.28
N TRP A 42 19.44 -18.57 -6.47
CA TRP A 42 20.12 -18.71 -7.76
C TRP A 42 21.09 -19.88 -7.71
N THR A 43 20.65 -21.07 -8.12
CA THR A 43 21.41 -22.32 -7.93
C THR A 43 22.60 -22.51 -8.87
N GLU A 44 22.76 -21.67 -9.90
CA GLU A 44 23.82 -21.80 -10.90
C GLU A 44 25.20 -21.38 -10.34
N GLU A 45 26.09 -22.34 -10.11
CA GLU A 45 27.37 -22.09 -9.42
C GLU A 45 28.36 -21.21 -10.20
N GLU A 46 28.37 -21.33 -11.54
CA GLU A 46 29.33 -20.64 -12.40
C GLU A 46 29.18 -19.11 -12.37
N PRO A 47 27.97 -18.55 -12.62
CA PRO A 47 27.74 -17.12 -12.49
C PRO A 47 28.03 -16.59 -11.09
N LEU A 48 27.64 -17.31 -10.03
CA LEU A 48 27.94 -16.92 -8.64
C LEU A 48 29.44 -16.88 -8.37
N LYS A 49 30.20 -17.87 -8.85
CA LYS A 49 31.67 -17.88 -8.70
C LYS A 49 32.33 -16.71 -9.41
N LYS A 50 31.89 -16.37 -10.63
CA LYS A 50 32.35 -15.20 -11.38
C LYS A 50 31.95 -13.91 -10.65
N GLY A 51 30.73 -13.83 -10.13
CA GLY A 51 30.22 -12.71 -9.33
C GLY A 51 31.02 -12.47 -8.06
N ARG A 52 31.35 -13.52 -7.29
CA ARG A 52 32.24 -13.44 -6.12
C ARG A 52 33.61 -12.87 -6.46
N SER A 53 34.16 -13.22 -7.62
CA SER A 53 35.42 -12.69 -8.10
C SER A 53 35.29 -11.20 -8.46
N LEU A 54 34.25 -10.85 -9.24
CA LEU A 54 33.97 -9.48 -9.69
C LEU A 54 33.68 -8.52 -8.52
N ALA A 55 32.94 -8.94 -7.51
CA ALA A 55 32.64 -8.11 -6.34
C ALA A 55 33.91 -7.58 -5.65
N ARG A 56 35.02 -8.32 -5.72
CA ARG A 56 36.31 -7.95 -5.10
C ARG A 56 37.17 -7.01 -5.91
N THR A 57 36.88 -6.81 -7.19
CA THR A 57 37.81 -6.11 -8.08
C THR A 57 37.79 -4.59 -7.90
N GLY A 58 36.84 -4.05 -7.12
CA GLY A 58 36.64 -2.60 -6.99
C GLY A 58 36.10 -1.95 -8.27
N ARG A 59 35.34 -2.73 -9.06
CA ARG A 59 34.80 -2.32 -10.36
C ARG A 59 33.32 -1.95 -10.32
N ILE A 60 32.66 -2.23 -9.20
CA ILE A 60 31.29 -1.82 -8.92
C ILE A 60 31.35 -0.40 -8.38
N GLY A 61 30.59 0.50 -9.01
CA GLY A 61 30.45 1.90 -8.65
C GLY A 61 29.63 2.08 -7.37
N PRO A 62 29.14 3.31 -7.11
CA PRO A 62 28.22 3.56 -6.01
C PRO A 62 26.99 2.65 -6.09
N ILE A 63 26.55 2.14 -4.94
CA ILE A 63 25.39 1.27 -4.83
C ILE A 63 24.22 2.10 -4.34
N THR A 64 23.09 2.02 -5.03
CA THR A 64 21.83 2.59 -4.57
C THR A 64 20.93 1.47 -4.08
N VAL A 65 20.43 1.61 -2.86
CA VAL A 65 19.48 0.68 -2.23
C VAL A 65 18.20 1.44 -1.94
N GLY A 66 17.07 0.99 -2.46
CA GLY A 66 15.75 1.57 -2.19
C GLY A 66 14.68 0.49 -2.03
N PRO A 67 13.42 0.89 -1.84
CA PRO A 67 12.27 -0.01 -1.85
C PRO A 67 12.29 -0.90 -3.09
N GLY A 68 12.30 -2.22 -2.87
CA GLY A 68 12.24 -3.25 -3.90
C GLY A 68 13.44 -3.32 -4.85
N ARG A 69 14.48 -2.49 -4.68
CA ARG A 69 15.48 -2.27 -5.73
C ARG A 69 16.88 -1.98 -5.22
N ILE A 70 17.85 -2.69 -5.76
CA ILE A 70 19.29 -2.47 -5.55
C ILE A 70 19.94 -2.27 -6.92
N SER A 71 20.72 -1.21 -7.10
CA SER A 71 21.37 -0.96 -8.40
C SER A 71 22.77 -0.40 -8.27
N ALA A 72 23.63 -0.73 -9.24
CA ALA A 72 24.94 -0.11 -9.38
C ALA A 72 25.42 -0.15 -10.83
N GLU A 73 26.27 0.82 -11.20
CA GLU A 73 27.06 0.75 -12.43
C GLU A 73 28.29 -0.14 -12.21
N ILE A 74 28.57 -1.06 -13.13
CA ILE A 74 29.67 -2.01 -13.03
C ILE A 74 30.57 -1.89 -14.26
N HIS A 75 31.86 -1.66 -14.00
CA HIS A 75 32.86 -1.45 -15.04
C HIS A 75 33.55 -2.78 -15.37
N ASP A 76 33.22 -3.41 -16.49
CA ASP A 76 33.79 -4.70 -16.87
C ASP A 76 34.16 -4.74 -18.35
N GLY A 77 35.29 -5.37 -18.69
CA GLY A 77 35.73 -5.50 -20.09
C GLY A 77 35.95 -4.18 -20.86
N GLY A 78 36.02 -3.02 -20.19
CA GLY A 78 36.11 -1.70 -20.83
C GLY A 78 34.75 -1.06 -21.18
N ALA A 79 33.64 -1.71 -20.82
CA ALA A 79 32.30 -1.15 -20.87
C ALA A 79 31.77 -0.90 -19.44
N THR A 80 30.73 -0.08 -19.34
CA THR A 80 29.97 0.12 -18.11
C THR A 80 28.60 -0.52 -18.30
N HIS A 81 28.20 -1.34 -17.33
CA HIS A 81 26.93 -2.05 -17.30
C HIS A 81 26.08 -1.60 -16.13
N THR A 82 24.78 -1.42 -16.34
CA THR A 82 23.84 -1.16 -15.24
C THR A 82 23.27 -2.48 -14.75
N ALA A 83 23.59 -2.85 -13.51
CA ALA A 83 22.98 -4.00 -12.86
C ALA A 83 21.91 -3.54 -11.88
N VAL A 84 20.73 -4.14 -11.98
CA VAL A 84 19.58 -3.92 -11.10
C VAL A 84 19.14 -5.27 -10.55
N VAL A 85 19.00 -5.35 -9.24
CA VAL A 85 18.42 -6.51 -8.55
C VAL A 85 17.15 -6.04 -7.88
N THR A 86 16.04 -6.70 -8.17
CA THR A 86 14.73 -6.40 -7.60
C THR A 86 14.34 -7.50 -6.61
N LEU A 87 13.71 -7.08 -5.51
CA LEU A 87 13.18 -7.96 -4.47
C LEU A 87 11.73 -7.55 -4.21
N ARG A 88 10.82 -8.51 -3.94
CA ARG A 88 9.43 -8.18 -3.60
C ARG A 88 9.38 -7.33 -2.34
N GLU A 89 8.64 -6.22 -2.41
CA GLU A 89 8.27 -5.43 -1.23
C GLU A 89 7.17 -6.13 -0.43
N LEU A 90 7.21 -5.97 0.89
CA LEU A 90 6.10 -6.35 1.76
C LEU A 90 5.05 -5.24 1.73
N ASP A 91 3.77 -5.62 1.63
CA ASP A 91 2.66 -4.67 1.68
C ASP A 91 2.35 -4.21 3.12
N ASP A 92 1.48 -3.20 3.25
CA ASP A 92 1.18 -2.57 4.54
C ASP A 92 0.59 -3.57 5.56
N GLN A 93 -0.18 -4.57 5.09
CA GLN A 93 -0.75 -5.60 5.96
C GLN A 93 0.31 -6.62 6.39
N GLU A 94 1.23 -6.98 5.50
CA GLU A 94 2.38 -7.82 5.86
C GLU A 94 3.26 -7.13 6.91
N TRP A 95 3.49 -5.82 6.80
CA TRP A 95 4.23 -5.07 7.82
C TRP A 95 3.50 -5.01 9.16
N GLU A 96 2.18 -4.77 9.15
CA GLU A 96 1.34 -4.78 10.36
C GLU A 96 1.44 -6.13 11.10
N LEU A 97 1.32 -7.24 10.36
CA LEU A 97 1.47 -8.59 10.92
C LEU A 97 2.87 -8.83 11.51
N LEU A 98 3.93 -8.36 10.85
CA LEU A 98 5.29 -8.49 11.39
C LEU A 98 5.43 -7.72 12.72
N TRP A 99 4.87 -6.52 12.81
CA TRP A 99 4.96 -5.70 14.02
C TRP A 99 4.12 -6.24 15.16
N GLU A 100 2.95 -6.82 14.88
CA GLU A 100 2.18 -7.59 15.87
C GLU A 100 3.06 -8.69 16.50
N LYS A 101 3.73 -9.51 15.68
CA LYS A 101 4.61 -10.60 16.16
C LYS A 101 5.93 -10.13 16.76
N ALA A 102 6.40 -8.95 16.40
CA ALA A 102 7.58 -8.34 17.01
C ALA A 102 7.24 -7.73 18.39
N ALA A 103 6.06 -7.12 18.53
CA ALA A 103 5.56 -6.55 19.78
C ALA A 103 5.35 -7.63 20.87
N ASP A 104 5.04 -8.87 20.49
CA ASP A 104 4.98 -10.02 21.40
C ASP A 104 6.35 -10.42 21.98
N ARG A 105 7.46 -9.90 21.45
CA ARG A 105 8.84 -10.25 21.85
C ARG A 105 9.58 -9.02 22.41
N PRO A 106 9.68 -8.87 23.75
CA PRO A 106 10.29 -7.70 24.38
C PRO A 106 11.73 -7.40 23.93
N ALA A 107 12.58 -8.42 23.78
CA ALA A 107 13.97 -8.25 23.36
C ALA A 107 14.08 -7.76 21.90
N VAL A 108 13.22 -8.27 21.01
CA VAL A 108 13.14 -7.80 19.62
C VAL A 108 12.66 -6.35 19.57
N THR A 109 11.62 -6.05 20.35
CA THR A 109 11.08 -4.69 20.46
C THR A 109 12.12 -3.70 20.98
N GLU A 110 12.83 -4.02 22.06
CA GLU A 110 13.87 -3.16 22.63
C GLU A 110 14.97 -2.84 21.62
N ALA A 111 15.49 -3.85 20.91
CA ALA A 111 16.51 -3.66 19.90
C ALA A 111 16.02 -2.81 18.72
N LEU A 112 14.80 -3.05 18.23
CA LEU A 112 14.21 -2.25 17.15
C LEU A 112 14.02 -0.78 17.58
N LEU A 113 13.55 -0.52 18.79
CA LEU A 113 13.42 0.83 19.35
C LEU A 113 14.79 1.53 19.50
N ALA A 114 15.87 0.78 19.70
CA ALA A 114 17.24 1.27 19.68
C ALA A 114 17.78 1.52 18.25
N GLY A 115 17.01 1.19 17.21
CA GLY A 115 17.41 1.31 15.81
C GLY A 115 18.33 0.17 15.35
N GLU A 116 18.34 -0.95 16.06
CA GLU A 116 19.11 -2.14 15.71
C GLU A 116 18.18 -3.20 15.10
N LEU A 117 18.68 -4.01 14.16
CA LEU A 117 17.93 -5.13 13.59
C LEU A 117 18.37 -6.44 14.28
N PRO A 118 17.63 -6.93 15.29
CA PRO A 118 18.02 -8.12 16.05
C PRO A 118 17.83 -9.39 15.22
N GLU A 119 18.74 -10.37 15.34
CA GLU A 119 18.70 -11.64 14.61
C GLU A 119 17.39 -12.41 14.90
N ASP A 120 16.94 -12.35 16.16
CA ASP A 120 15.69 -12.96 16.65
C ASP A 120 14.43 -12.41 15.97
N LEU A 121 14.52 -11.30 15.22
CA LEU A 121 13.42 -10.80 14.38
C LEU A 121 12.97 -11.85 13.37
N LEU A 122 13.85 -12.75 12.92
CA LEU A 122 13.49 -13.82 11.99
C LEU A 122 12.40 -14.75 12.57
N GLU A 123 12.32 -14.91 13.89
CA GLU A 123 11.23 -15.68 14.50
C GLU A 123 9.89 -14.96 14.37
N SER A 124 9.85 -13.63 14.56
CA SER A 124 8.64 -12.83 14.32
C SER A 124 8.23 -12.86 12.85
N VAL A 125 9.20 -12.87 11.93
CA VAL A 125 8.95 -13.01 10.48
C VAL A 125 8.33 -14.37 10.17
N GLU A 126 8.84 -15.45 10.78
CA GLU A 126 8.30 -16.80 10.61
C GLU A 126 6.89 -16.94 11.19
N ASP A 127 6.64 -16.41 12.39
CA ASP A 127 5.33 -16.41 13.02
C ASP A 127 4.29 -15.63 12.21
N ALA A 128 4.71 -14.54 11.55
CA ALA A 128 3.89 -13.78 10.63
C ALA A 128 3.71 -14.48 9.26
N ARG A 129 4.40 -15.60 9.02
CA ARG A 129 4.46 -16.35 7.75
C ARG A 129 4.99 -15.52 6.58
N LEU A 130 5.91 -14.61 6.88
CA LEU A 130 6.52 -13.70 5.91
C LEU A 130 7.94 -14.15 5.58
N ARG A 131 8.60 -13.41 4.67
CA ARG A 131 10.02 -13.58 4.37
C ARG A 131 10.70 -12.23 4.34
N LEU A 132 11.73 -12.07 5.16
CA LEU A 132 12.59 -10.89 5.12
C LEU A 132 13.71 -11.08 4.09
N LEU A 133 14.31 -12.27 4.05
CA LEU A 133 15.36 -12.66 3.10
C LEU A 133 14.76 -13.20 1.79
N PRO A 134 15.47 -13.10 0.65
CA PRO A 134 14.95 -13.58 -0.64
C PRO A 134 14.63 -15.06 -0.61
N GLY A 135 13.53 -15.45 -1.25
CA GLY A 135 13.18 -16.83 -1.57
C GLY A 135 13.16 -17.11 -3.07
N TYR A 136 12.78 -18.34 -3.42
CA TYR A 136 12.55 -18.72 -4.83
C TYR A 136 11.52 -17.79 -5.49
N GLY A 137 11.89 -17.20 -6.63
CA GLY A 137 11.04 -16.28 -7.39
C GLY A 137 10.85 -14.89 -6.78
N ASP A 138 11.57 -14.59 -5.69
CA ASP A 138 11.50 -13.31 -4.98
C ASP A 138 12.57 -12.33 -5.49
N LEU A 139 13.71 -12.87 -5.95
CA LEU A 139 14.87 -12.13 -6.38
C LEU A 139 15.04 -12.20 -7.90
N GLU A 140 14.87 -11.06 -8.56
CA GLU A 140 15.07 -10.92 -10.00
C GLU A 140 16.30 -10.06 -10.30
N ALA A 141 16.94 -10.32 -11.44
CA ALA A 141 18.15 -9.62 -11.86
C ALA A 141 18.01 -9.15 -13.30
N ASP A 142 18.19 -7.84 -13.51
CA ASP A 142 18.27 -7.18 -14.81
C ASP A 142 19.66 -6.55 -14.99
N CYS A 143 20.27 -6.79 -16.15
CA CYS A 143 21.58 -6.24 -16.48
C CYS A 143 21.76 -6.13 -18.00
N ASP A 144 22.22 -4.96 -18.45
CA ASP A 144 22.45 -4.65 -19.87
C ASP A 144 23.69 -5.34 -20.49
N CYS A 145 24.37 -6.22 -19.76
CA CYS A 145 25.59 -6.91 -20.19
C CYS A 145 25.40 -7.92 -21.34
N GLY A 146 24.15 -8.26 -21.68
CA GLY A 146 23.83 -9.21 -22.76
C GLY A 146 24.24 -10.66 -22.48
N ALA A 147 24.55 -11.00 -21.22
CA ALA A 147 24.79 -12.37 -20.82
C ALA A 147 23.51 -13.20 -20.94
N LEU A 148 23.64 -14.45 -21.41
CA LEU A 148 22.52 -15.39 -21.52
C LEU A 148 22.23 -16.12 -20.20
N ASP A 149 23.18 -16.10 -19.26
CA ASP A 149 23.05 -16.70 -17.93
C ASP A 149 22.27 -15.76 -17.00
N HIS A 150 21.29 -16.30 -16.27
CA HIS A 150 20.52 -15.59 -15.25
C HIS A 150 20.71 -16.28 -13.88
N PRO A 151 21.22 -15.59 -12.85
CA PRO A 151 21.75 -14.22 -12.88
C PRO A 151 23.06 -14.13 -13.68
N CYS A 152 23.36 -12.95 -14.23
CA CYS A 152 24.68 -12.71 -14.79
C CYS A 152 25.72 -12.45 -13.66
N PRO A 153 27.03 -12.55 -13.93
CA PRO A 153 28.07 -12.27 -12.93
C PRO A 153 27.99 -10.86 -12.31
N HIS A 154 27.48 -9.87 -13.06
CA HIS A 154 27.31 -8.48 -12.60
C HIS A 154 26.25 -8.38 -11.49
N ALA A 155 25.06 -8.95 -11.71
CA ALA A 155 23.99 -8.97 -10.71
C ALA A 155 24.38 -9.78 -9.47
N ALA A 156 25.01 -10.95 -9.66
CA ALA A 156 25.54 -11.74 -8.54
C ALA A 156 26.58 -10.94 -7.73
N ALA A 157 27.47 -10.22 -8.40
CA ALA A 157 28.47 -9.38 -7.72
C ALA A 157 27.86 -8.23 -6.92
N LEU A 158 26.76 -7.64 -7.40
CA LEU A 158 25.99 -6.63 -6.67
C LEU A 158 25.39 -7.21 -5.38
N CYS A 159 24.79 -8.41 -5.44
CA CYS A 159 24.26 -9.09 -4.24
C CYS A 159 25.35 -9.39 -3.20
N TYR A 160 26.56 -9.78 -3.62
CA TYR A 160 27.67 -9.96 -2.70
C TYR A 160 28.13 -8.63 -2.06
N GLN A 161 28.12 -7.51 -2.80
CA GLN A 161 28.47 -6.22 -2.20
C GLN A 161 27.35 -5.68 -1.30
N LEU A 162 26.09 -5.98 -1.56
CA LEU A 162 25.01 -5.70 -0.61
C LEU A 162 25.26 -6.43 0.72
N SER A 163 25.72 -7.70 0.69
CA SER A 163 26.12 -8.40 1.93
C SER A 163 27.17 -7.64 2.74
N TRP A 164 28.05 -6.85 2.10
CA TRP A 164 29.03 -6.03 2.80
C TRP A 164 28.45 -4.76 3.41
N LEU A 165 27.37 -4.22 2.83
CA LEU A 165 26.63 -3.14 3.43
C LEU A 165 25.87 -3.64 4.67
N LEU A 166 25.32 -4.85 4.61
CA LEU A 166 24.64 -5.51 5.72
C LEU A 166 25.57 -5.87 6.91
N ASP A 167 26.89 -5.78 6.74
CA ASP A 167 27.84 -5.89 7.87
C ASP A 167 27.70 -4.72 8.85
N SER A 168 27.34 -3.52 8.35
CA SER A 168 27.23 -2.29 9.14
C SER A 168 25.82 -1.70 9.18
N GLU A 169 25.00 -2.00 8.18
CA GLU A 169 23.64 -1.44 8.02
C GLU A 169 22.62 -2.58 7.77
N PRO A 170 22.34 -3.45 8.76
CA PRO A 170 21.37 -4.54 8.60
C PRO A 170 19.97 -4.08 8.21
N SER A 171 19.57 -2.88 8.65
CA SER A 171 18.27 -2.28 8.37
C SER A 171 17.99 -2.05 6.87
N LEU A 172 19.00 -2.15 6.01
CA LEU A 172 18.79 -2.19 4.57
C LEU A 172 17.92 -3.35 4.11
N LEU A 173 17.81 -4.44 4.89
CA LEU A 173 16.84 -5.50 4.61
C LEU A 173 15.40 -5.01 4.70
N LEU A 174 15.08 -4.18 5.70
CA LEU A 174 13.76 -3.54 5.80
C LEU A 174 13.55 -2.61 4.61
N LEU A 175 14.58 -1.82 4.25
CA LEU A 175 14.48 -0.84 3.17
C LEU A 175 14.18 -1.52 1.84
N VAL A 176 14.91 -2.58 1.50
CA VAL A 176 14.68 -3.34 0.25
C VAL A 176 13.31 -4.01 0.27
N ARG A 177 12.76 -4.37 1.44
CA ARG A 177 11.38 -4.84 1.58
C ARG A 177 10.33 -3.72 1.61
N GLY A 178 10.73 -2.46 1.44
CA GLY A 178 9.81 -1.32 1.30
C GLY A 178 9.60 -0.50 2.57
N ARG A 179 10.41 -0.67 3.62
CA ARG A 179 10.33 0.13 4.85
C ARG A 179 11.67 0.66 5.33
N GLU A 180 11.75 1.98 5.48
CA GLU A 180 12.87 2.58 6.19
C GLU A 180 12.77 2.27 7.69
N LEU A 181 13.90 2.01 8.34
CA LEU A 181 13.95 1.70 9.77
C LEU A 181 13.24 2.74 10.64
N ALA A 182 13.44 4.03 10.36
CA ALA A 182 12.81 5.10 11.13
C ALA A 182 11.29 5.00 11.10
N TRP A 183 10.73 4.65 9.95
CA TRP A 183 9.29 4.45 9.78
C TRP A 183 8.82 3.15 10.44
N ALA A 184 9.55 2.04 10.24
CA ALA A 184 9.28 0.76 10.90
C ALA A 184 9.21 0.89 12.43
N VAL A 185 10.10 1.70 13.03
CA VAL A 185 10.09 1.98 14.47
C VAL A 185 8.83 2.75 14.91
N GLU A 186 8.33 3.69 14.10
CA GLU A 186 7.08 4.40 14.42
C GLU A 186 5.83 3.50 14.26
N GLU A 187 5.82 2.61 13.27
CA GLU A 187 4.78 1.59 13.13
C GLU A 187 4.77 0.64 14.33
N LEU A 188 5.94 0.14 14.76
CA LEU A 188 6.06 -0.69 15.96
C LEU A 188 5.59 0.05 17.23
N LYS A 189 5.94 1.33 17.41
CA LYS A 189 5.44 2.14 18.53
C LYS A 189 3.93 2.26 18.50
N SER A 190 3.34 2.41 17.31
CA SER A 190 1.90 2.48 17.15
C SER A 190 1.26 1.17 17.60
N GLU A 191 1.78 0.02 17.15
CA GLU A 191 1.30 -1.30 17.58
C GLU A 191 1.37 -1.49 19.11
N LEU A 192 2.49 -1.11 19.73
CA LEU A 192 2.64 -1.17 21.19
C LEU A 192 1.61 -0.28 21.92
N LEU A 193 1.28 0.89 21.37
CA LEU A 193 0.26 1.77 21.93
C LEU A 193 -1.14 1.16 21.77
N LEU A 194 -1.48 0.60 20.61
CA LEU A 194 -2.75 -0.09 20.40
C LEU A 194 -2.91 -1.24 21.41
N ARG A 195 -1.87 -2.04 21.61
CA ARG A 195 -1.89 -3.15 22.58
C ARG A 195 -2.04 -2.70 24.02
N ALA A 196 -1.39 -1.60 24.41
CA ALA A 196 -1.56 -1.03 25.75
C ALA A 196 -3.01 -0.60 25.98
N MET A 197 -3.65 0.01 24.98
CA MET A 197 -5.05 0.44 25.06
C MET A 197 -6.03 -0.73 25.13
N THR A 198 -5.77 -1.84 24.45
CA THR A 198 -6.63 -3.04 24.50
C THR A 198 -6.43 -3.84 25.78
N ALA A 199 -5.20 -3.93 26.30
CA ALA A 199 -4.92 -4.60 27.57
C ALA A 199 -5.57 -3.89 28.78
N GLU A 200 -5.67 -2.55 28.74
CA GLU A 200 -6.40 -1.78 29.77
C GLU A 200 -7.91 -2.05 29.70
N ALA A 201 -8.49 -2.18 28.50
CA ALA A 201 -9.91 -2.50 28.33
C ALA A 201 -10.27 -3.91 28.83
N ASP A 202 -9.40 -4.90 28.59
CA ASP A 202 -9.59 -6.27 29.10
C ASP A 202 -9.42 -6.35 30.64
N SER A 203 -8.66 -5.44 31.24
CA SER A 203 -8.48 -5.38 32.70
C SER A 203 -9.68 -4.78 33.44
N ASP A 204 -10.40 -3.82 32.83
CA ASP A 204 -11.63 -3.25 33.39
C ASP A 204 -12.81 -4.25 33.36
N ASP A 205 -12.81 -5.20 32.42
CA ASP A 205 -13.79 -6.31 32.38
C ASP A 205 -13.42 -7.47 33.33
N ALA A 206 -12.13 -7.69 33.61
CA ALA A 206 -11.68 -8.75 34.53
C ALA A 206 -11.93 -8.44 36.02
N ASP A 207 -11.99 -7.16 36.41
CA ASP A 207 -12.35 -6.74 37.77
C ASP A 207 -13.86 -6.88 38.08
N ALA A 208 -14.70 -7.20 37.09
CA ALA A 208 -16.12 -7.50 37.28
C ALA A 208 -16.42 -8.99 37.57
N ASP A 209 -15.49 -9.90 37.24
CA ASP A 209 -15.72 -11.36 37.29
C ASP A 209 -14.88 -12.09 38.37
N ALA A 210 -14.14 -11.36 39.22
CA ALA A 210 -13.25 -11.95 40.24
C ALA A 210 -13.92 -12.30 41.60
N GLU A 211 -15.24 -12.28 41.71
CA GLU A 211 -15.99 -12.72 42.91
C GLU A 211 -16.97 -13.85 42.56
N ALA A 212 -16.43 -15.01 42.16
CA ALA A 212 -17.13 -16.30 42.21
C ALA A 212 -16.13 -17.46 42.31
N ASP A 213 -15.74 -17.72 43.55
CA ASP A 213 -15.21 -18.96 44.14
C ASP A 213 -15.02 -20.20 43.24
N SER A 214 -13.75 -20.62 43.22
CA SER A 214 -13.23 -21.97 43.57
C SER A 214 -14.18 -23.17 43.55
N ASP A 215 -13.74 -24.26 42.89
CA ASP A 215 -13.55 -25.54 43.59
C ASP A 215 -12.60 -26.49 42.84
N ASP A 216 -12.00 -27.37 43.63
CA ASP A 216 -10.93 -28.34 43.38
C ASP A 216 -11.14 -29.36 42.24
N SER A 217 -10.05 -29.83 41.64
CA SER A 217 -9.52 -31.18 41.94
C SER A 217 -8.39 -31.65 41.01
N ASP A 218 -7.38 -32.24 41.68
CA ASP A 218 -6.28 -33.03 41.17
C ASP A 218 -6.70 -34.25 40.31
N ALA A 219 -5.85 -34.63 39.35
CA ALA A 219 -5.43 -36.03 39.16
C ALA A 219 -4.32 -36.17 38.10
N ASP A 220 -3.22 -36.80 38.53
CA ASP A 220 -2.17 -37.42 37.74
C ASP A 220 -2.69 -38.33 36.60
N SER A 221 -1.97 -38.40 35.48
CA SER A 221 -1.41 -39.68 34.99
C SER A 221 -0.46 -39.54 33.80
N ASP A 222 0.67 -40.20 34.02
CA ASP A 222 1.76 -40.66 33.17
C ASP A 222 1.33 -41.43 31.91
N GLY A 223 2.20 -41.51 30.89
CA GLY A 223 2.07 -42.47 29.78
C GLY A 223 2.64 -42.02 28.44
N GLY A 224 3.88 -42.45 28.16
CA GLY A 224 4.57 -42.22 26.88
C GLY A 224 4.33 -43.26 25.77
N ALA A 225 5.38 -43.41 24.94
CA ALA A 225 5.57 -44.21 23.72
C ALA A 225 5.08 -43.52 22.42
N ASP A 226 5.98 -43.07 21.55
CA ASP A 226 6.85 -43.83 20.62
C ASP A 226 6.06 -44.44 19.45
N GLY A 227 6.53 -44.18 18.23
CA GLY A 227 5.84 -44.48 16.99
C GLY A 227 6.56 -43.93 15.77
N THR A 228 7.78 -44.42 15.54
CA THR A 228 8.48 -44.35 14.26
C THR A 228 7.70 -45.07 13.16
N GLU A 229 7.46 -44.44 12.02
CA GLU A 229 7.29 -45.14 10.74
C GLU A 229 7.98 -44.38 9.60
N ASP A 230 8.66 -45.17 8.78
CA ASP A 230 9.73 -44.86 7.85
C ASP A 230 9.40 -45.61 6.56
N VAL A 231 9.15 -44.93 5.44
CA VAL A 231 9.03 -45.53 4.09
C VAL A 231 9.16 -44.44 2.99
N PRO A 232 9.57 -44.74 1.74
CA PRO A 232 10.97 -44.84 1.33
C PRO A 232 11.30 -43.95 0.10
N VAL A 233 12.60 -43.83 -0.12
CA VAL A 233 13.25 -43.28 -1.33
C VAL A 233 13.01 -44.18 -2.54
N ALA A 234 12.70 -43.58 -3.70
CA ALA A 234 12.76 -44.24 -5.01
C ALA A 234 13.68 -43.46 -5.96
N ASP A 235 14.74 -44.17 -6.35
CA ASP A 235 15.81 -43.81 -7.27
C ASP A 235 15.37 -43.86 -8.75
N GLY A 236 16.05 -43.05 -9.57
CA GLY A 236 16.63 -43.52 -10.83
C GLY A 236 15.75 -43.52 -12.09
N GLY A 237 16.05 -42.58 -13.00
CA GLY A 237 15.52 -42.59 -14.37
C GLY A 237 16.31 -41.71 -15.34
N GLY A 238 17.58 -42.03 -15.56
CA GLY A 238 18.44 -41.35 -16.54
C GLY A 238 17.96 -41.57 -17.99
N SER A 239 17.78 -40.46 -18.73
CA SER A 239 17.53 -40.45 -20.17
C SER A 239 18.75 -39.87 -20.90
N THR A 240 19.48 -40.74 -21.60
CA THR A 240 20.60 -40.41 -22.48
C THR A 240 20.10 -39.81 -23.79
N GLY A 241 20.14 -38.48 -23.90
CA GLY A 241 19.95 -37.74 -25.15
C GLY A 241 21.21 -37.78 -26.01
N ARG A 242 21.11 -38.43 -27.17
CA ARG A 242 22.18 -38.68 -28.14
C ARG A 242 22.64 -37.37 -28.80
N ALA A 243 23.89 -36.99 -28.57
CA ALA A 243 24.54 -35.86 -29.25
C ALA A 243 24.62 -36.12 -30.77
N ARG A 244 24.14 -35.14 -31.56
CA ARG A 244 24.29 -35.09 -33.02
C ARG A 244 25.51 -34.24 -33.35
N ALA A 245 26.43 -34.81 -34.13
CA ALA A 245 27.65 -34.14 -34.57
C ALA A 245 27.34 -32.90 -35.45
N PRO A 246 28.17 -31.84 -35.38
CA PRO A 246 27.94 -30.61 -36.14
C PRO A 246 28.22 -30.86 -37.62
N GLN A 247 27.33 -30.35 -38.48
CA GLN A 247 27.55 -30.25 -39.92
C GLN A 247 28.07 -28.83 -40.18
N ASP A 248 29.25 -28.73 -40.81
CA ASP A 248 29.84 -27.46 -41.26
C ASP A 248 29.02 -26.90 -42.44
N ASP A 249 27.91 -26.23 -42.11
CA ASP A 249 27.24 -25.34 -43.04
C ASP A 249 27.88 -23.95 -42.91
N VAL A 250 28.54 -23.51 -43.98
CA VAL A 250 29.07 -22.14 -44.08
C VAL A 250 27.90 -21.17 -43.96
N ALA A 251 27.74 -20.60 -42.77
CA ALA A 251 26.70 -19.62 -42.49
C ALA A 251 26.89 -18.40 -43.40
N PRO A 252 25.81 -17.89 -44.03
CA PRO A 252 25.89 -16.63 -44.76
C PRO A 252 26.39 -15.52 -43.82
N PRO A 253 27.10 -14.51 -44.33
CA PRO A 253 27.64 -13.44 -43.50
C PRO A 253 26.52 -12.83 -42.65
N GLY A 254 26.71 -12.87 -41.32
CA GLY A 254 25.74 -12.36 -40.36
C GLY A 254 25.44 -10.89 -40.64
N VAL A 255 24.15 -10.56 -40.64
CA VAL A 255 23.70 -9.17 -40.68
C VAL A 255 23.93 -8.58 -39.30
N ASP A 256 24.43 -7.35 -39.23
CA ASP A 256 24.57 -6.63 -37.97
C ASP A 256 23.24 -6.66 -37.18
N PRO A 257 23.22 -7.14 -35.92
CA PRO A 257 21.99 -7.32 -35.15
C PRO A 257 21.24 -6.01 -34.90
N VAL A 258 21.97 -4.89 -34.78
CA VAL A 258 21.39 -3.55 -34.58
C VAL A 258 20.72 -3.10 -35.87
N ALA A 259 21.35 -3.33 -37.03
CA ALA A 259 20.74 -3.07 -38.32
C ALA A 259 19.51 -3.95 -38.59
N ALA A 260 19.55 -5.22 -38.19
CA ALA A 260 18.42 -6.15 -38.30
C ALA A 260 17.25 -5.77 -37.38
N TRP A 261 17.55 -5.33 -36.15
CA TRP A 261 16.55 -4.82 -35.20
C TRP A 261 15.96 -3.49 -35.67
N ALA A 262 16.78 -2.54 -36.13
CA ALA A 262 16.32 -1.26 -36.64
C ALA A 262 15.49 -1.38 -37.93
N ALA A 263 15.78 -2.40 -38.76
CA ALA A 263 14.99 -2.73 -39.95
C ALA A 263 13.64 -3.38 -39.61
N ARG A 264 13.48 -3.98 -38.41
CA ARG A 264 12.18 -4.37 -37.88
C ARG A 264 11.47 -3.10 -37.41
N GLY A 265 10.72 -2.47 -38.31
CA GLY A 265 9.81 -1.40 -37.95
C GLY A 265 8.98 -1.81 -36.74
N ALA A 266 8.84 -0.90 -35.76
CA ALA A 266 8.12 -1.17 -34.52
C ALA A 266 6.72 -1.69 -34.87
N SER A 267 6.38 -2.88 -34.38
CA SER A 267 5.00 -3.35 -34.46
C SER A 267 4.15 -2.41 -33.60
N PRO A 268 3.03 -1.89 -34.12
CA PRO A 268 2.16 -1.04 -33.31
C PRO A 268 1.72 -1.83 -32.08
N LEU A 269 1.77 -1.17 -30.91
CA LEU A 269 1.27 -1.76 -29.68
C LEU A 269 -0.20 -2.17 -29.88
N PRO A 270 -0.63 -3.29 -29.29
CA PRO A 270 -2.04 -3.64 -29.26
C PRO A 270 -2.82 -2.49 -28.60
N ALA A 271 -4.02 -2.22 -29.11
CA ALA A 271 -4.88 -1.21 -28.52
C ALA A 271 -5.17 -1.59 -27.04
N PRO A 272 -5.22 -0.60 -26.13
CA PRO A 272 -5.54 -0.88 -24.75
C PRO A 272 -6.95 -1.49 -24.62
N PRO A 273 -7.18 -2.35 -23.61
CA PRO A 273 -8.47 -2.98 -23.43
C PRO A 273 -9.58 -1.93 -23.21
N PRO A 274 -10.80 -2.18 -23.72
CA PRO A 274 -11.91 -1.26 -23.49
C PRO A 274 -12.30 -1.23 -22.00
N LEU A 275 -12.87 -0.12 -21.56
CA LEU A 275 -13.39 0.01 -20.19
C LEU A 275 -14.57 -0.98 -20.00
N PRO A 276 -14.53 -1.88 -19.01
CA PRO A 276 -15.63 -2.79 -18.74
C PRO A 276 -16.88 -2.03 -18.26
N ASP A 277 -18.04 -2.66 -18.35
CA ASP A 277 -19.28 -2.12 -17.80
C ASP A 277 -19.18 -1.93 -16.28
N ARG A 278 -20.00 -1.03 -15.73
CA ARG A 278 -20.02 -0.83 -14.29
C ARG A 278 -20.54 -2.11 -13.63
N PRO A 279 -19.81 -2.70 -12.67
CA PRO A 279 -20.28 -3.90 -11.99
C PRO A 279 -21.63 -3.61 -11.34
N ALA A 280 -22.63 -4.40 -11.68
CA ALA A 280 -23.86 -4.50 -10.92
C ALA A 280 -23.55 -5.30 -9.64
N GLY A 281 -24.30 -5.05 -8.56
CA GLY A 281 -24.21 -5.91 -7.37
C GLY A 281 -24.46 -7.37 -7.77
N ALA A 282 -23.78 -8.31 -7.12
CA ALA A 282 -23.95 -9.73 -7.43
C ALA A 282 -25.39 -10.17 -7.11
N ASP A 283 -26.06 -10.84 -8.07
CA ASP A 283 -27.40 -11.41 -7.85
C ASP A 283 -27.35 -12.67 -6.96
N GLU A 284 -26.19 -13.31 -6.85
CA GLU A 284 -25.92 -14.46 -5.96
C GLU A 284 -24.62 -14.20 -5.17
N PRO A 285 -24.59 -14.55 -3.87
CA PRO A 285 -23.42 -14.33 -3.03
C PRO A 285 -22.22 -15.14 -3.52
N VAL A 286 -21.08 -14.46 -3.71
CA VAL A 286 -19.88 -15.04 -4.36
C VAL A 286 -19.32 -16.25 -3.60
N THR A 287 -19.61 -16.37 -2.30
CA THR A 287 -19.03 -17.37 -1.41
C THR A 287 -20.02 -18.41 -0.88
N GLY A 288 -21.30 -18.34 -1.25
CA GLY A 288 -22.34 -19.22 -0.69
C GLY A 288 -22.60 -19.00 0.82
N ILE A 289 -21.96 -18.00 1.42
CA ILE A 289 -22.20 -17.49 2.77
C ILE A 289 -23.02 -16.21 2.59
N GLU A 290 -24.14 -16.07 3.31
CA GLU A 290 -24.88 -14.82 3.40
C GLU A 290 -24.06 -13.79 4.21
N ALA A 291 -22.97 -13.30 3.62
CA ALA A 291 -22.14 -12.25 4.15
C ALA A 291 -22.27 -11.03 3.23
N ASP A 292 -23.40 -10.31 3.36
CA ASP A 292 -23.68 -8.99 2.76
C ASP A 292 -22.48 -8.00 2.79
N PRO A 293 -21.54 -8.03 3.77
CA PRO A 293 -20.36 -7.17 3.72
C PRO A 293 -19.38 -7.47 2.57
N LEU A 294 -19.14 -8.74 2.23
CA LEU A 294 -18.08 -9.12 1.29
C LEU A 294 -18.47 -8.80 -0.17
N ASP A 295 -19.69 -9.13 -0.59
CA ASP A 295 -20.17 -8.83 -1.94
C ASP A 295 -20.16 -7.31 -2.22
N ARG A 296 -20.44 -6.50 -1.20
CA ARG A 296 -20.34 -5.03 -1.28
C ARG A 296 -18.90 -4.55 -1.34
N LEU A 297 -17.98 -5.11 -0.56
CA LEU A 297 -16.55 -4.81 -0.66
C LEU A 297 -16.02 -5.12 -2.06
N VAL A 298 -16.40 -6.28 -2.62
CA VAL A 298 -16.04 -6.67 -3.99
C VAL A 298 -16.63 -5.70 -5.01
N THR A 299 -17.91 -5.34 -4.87
CA THR A 299 -18.58 -4.38 -5.77
C THR A 299 -17.90 -3.00 -5.71
N ASP A 300 -17.60 -2.50 -4.51
CA ASP A 300 -16.96 -1.21 -4.26
C ASP A 300 -15.51 -1.19 -4.81
N ALA A 301 -14.76 -2.26 -4.58
CA ALA A 301 -13.42 -2.46 -5.15
C ALA A 301 -13.46 -2.48 -6.69
N ALA A 302 -14.43 -3.18 -7.28
CA ALA A 302 -14.59 -3.23 -8.73
C ALA A 302 -15.01 -1.88 -9.33
N VAL A 303 -15.86 -1.10 -8.65
CA VAL A 303 -16.19 0.28 -9.05
C VAL A 303 -14.95 1.19 -9.00
N ARG A 304 -14.13 1.09 -7.95
CA ARG A 304 -12.87 1.85 -7.82
C ARG A 304 -11.84 1.46 -8.89
N ALA A 305 -11.62 0.17 -9.10
CA ALA A 305 -10.71 -0.35 -10.12
C ALA A 305 -11.12 0.11 -11.52
N ARG A 306 -12.42 0.11 -11.83
CA ARG A 306 -12.95 0.67 -13.07
C ARG A 306 -12.66 2.17 -13.20
N GLY A 307 -12.78 2.95 -12.12
CA GLY A 307 -12.42 4.37 -12.11
C GLY A 307 -10.93 4.61 -12.42
N LEU A 308 -10.05 3.82 -11.79
CA LEU A 308 -8.61 3.85 -12.06
C LEU A 308 -8.29 3.48 -13.51
N LEU A 309 -8.93 2.45 -14.06
CA LEU A 309 -8.77 2.07 -15.47
C LEU A 309 -9.27 3.17 -16.41
N ALA A 310 -10.41 3.82 -16.11
CA ALA A 310 -10.91 4.93 -16.91
C ALA A 310 -9.91 6.11 -16.97
N TYR A 311 -9.26 6.40 -15.85
CA TYR A 311 -8.19 7.39 -15.78
C TYR A 311 -6.94 6.96 -16.57
N ALA A 312 -6.49 5.71 -16.41
CA ALA A 312 -5.34 5.17 -17.15
C ALA A 312 -5.57 5.19 -18.68
N LEU A 313 -6.82 5.06 -19.11
CA LEU A 313 -7.25 5.18 -20.50
C LEU A 313 -7.48 6.64 -20.97
N GLY A 314 -7.31 7.64 -20.09
CA GLY A 314 -7.52 9.05 -20.39
C GLY A 314 -8.98 9.46 -20.58
N LEU A 315 -9.94 8.67 -20.10
CA LEU A 315 -11.37 8.91 -20.25
C LEU A 315 -11.93 9.84 -19.17
N THR A 316 -11.26 9.92 -18.02
CA THR A 316 -11.68 10.74 -16.88
C THR A 316 -10.51 11.53 -16.32
N ALA A 317 -10.81 12.55 -15.51
CA ALA A 317 -9.81 13.17 -14.66
C ALA A 317 -9.25 12.17 -13.63
N GLU A 318 -8.15 12.57 -12.98
CA GLU A 318 -7.54 11.80 -11.91
C GLU A 318 -8.57 11.41 -10.83
N PRO A 319 -8.62 10.12 -10.43
CA PRO A 319 -9.55 9.69 -9.42
C PRO A 319 -9.24 10.37 -8.09
N ALA A 320 -10.28 10.64 -7.31
CA ALA A 320 -10.12 11.22 -5.98
C ALA A 320 -9.23 10.32 -5.11
N PRO A 321 -8.43 10.88 -4.20
CA PRO A 321 -7.65 10.10 -3.25
C PRO A 321 -8.56 9.17 -2.44
N PRO A 322 -8.02 8.04 -1.93
CA PRO A 322 -8.79 7.15 -1.06
C PRO A 322 -9.38 7.93 0.12
N LEU A 323 -10.58 7.54 0.52
CA LEU A 323 -11.26 8.15 1.66
C LEU A 323 -10.53 7.75 2.93
N ASP A 324 -10.33 8.72 3.84
CA ASP A 324 -9.92 8.41 5.20
C ASP A 324 -11.02 7.62 5.93
N LEU A 325 -10.67 7.03 7.07
CA LEU A 325 -11.58 6.19 7.86
C LEU A 325 -12.90 6.89 8.19
N TRP A 326 -12.85 8.19 8.49
CA TRP A 326 -14.03 8.96 8.86
C TRP A 326 -14.95 9.18 7.65
N ARG A 327 -14.40 9.65 6.53
CA ARG A 327 -15.15 9.83 5.28
C ARG A 327 -15.71 8.52 4.76
N ASP A 328 -14.99 7.42 4.93
CA ASP A 328 -15.47 6.10 4.57
C ASP A 328 -16.62 5.63 5.48
N THR A 329 -16.50 5.86 6.79
CA THR A 329 -17.58 5.61 7.76
C THR A 329 -18.84 6.39 7.40
N VAL A 330 -18.70 7.66 7.04
CA VAL A 330 -19.82 8.52 6.60
C VAL A 330 -20.43 7.98 5.30
N ARG A 331 -19.60 7.62 4.32
CA ARG A 331 -20.05 7.00 3.06
C ARG A 331 -20.86 5.74 3.30
N VAL A 332 -20.38 4.84 4.15
CA VAL A 332 -21.07 3.59 4.50
C VAL A 332 -22.38 3.91 5.21
N ALA A 333 -22.38 4.77 6.23
CA ALA A 333 -23.60 5.18 6.93
C ALA A 333 -24.63 5.84 6.00
N ALA A 334 -24.17 6.53 4.94
CA ALA A 334 -25.03 7.20 3.98
C ALA A 334 -25.64 6.28 2.92
N THR A 335 -24.93 5.20 2.55
CA THR A 335 -25.26 4.40 1.36
C THR A 335 -25.63 2.95 1.68
N HIS A 336 -25.38 2.48 2.91
CA HIS A 336 -25.68 1.10 3.28
C HIS A 336 -27.19 0.85 3.37
N PRO A 337 -27.74 -0.16 2.67
CA PRO A 337 -29.17 -0.43 2.65
C PRO A 337 -29.69 -1.06 3.94
N ASP A 338 -28.85 -1.82 4.67
CA ASP A 338 -29.22 -2.35 5.98
C ASP A 338 -29.14 -1.25 7.07
N PRO A 339 -30.27 -0.86 7.70
CA PRO A 339 -30.29 0.16 8.76
C PRO A 339 -29.52 -0.23 10.03
N ARG A 340 -29.21 -1.52 10.24
CA ARG A 340 -28.40 -2.00 11.37
C ARG A 340 -26.95 -1.58 11.25
N VAL A 341 -26.43 -1.38 10.03
CA VAL A 341 -25.04 -0.95 9.81
C VAL A 341 -24.82 0.49 10.31
N PRO A 342 -25.60 1.50 9.86
CA PRO A 342 -25.52 2.83 10.46
C PRO A 342 -25.73 2.84 11.97
N ALA A 343 -26.58 1.95 12.52
CA ALA A 343 -26.75 1.84 13.97
C ALA A 343 -25.46 1.44 14.70
N ARG A 344 -24.80 0.38 14.24
CA ARG A 344 -23.49 -0.03 14.80
C ARG A 344 -22.41 1.04 14.61
N LEU A 345 -22.39 1.70 13.45
CA LEU A 345 -21.42 2.78 13.20
C LEU A 345 -21.60 3.97 14.16
N ARG A 346 -22.82 4.27 14.61
CA ARG A 346 -23.03 5.31 15.64
C ARG A 346 -22.39 4.93 16.98
N GLU A 347 -22.35 3.65 17.30
CA GLU A 347 -21.78 3.13 18.55
C GLU A 347 -20.24 3.05 18.47
N SER A 348 -19.69 2.77 17.29
CA SER A 348 -18.27 2.47 17.11
C SER A 348 -17.42 3.58 16.48
N CYS A 349 -18.00 4.64 15.88
CA CYS A 349 -17.22 5.64 15.13
C CYS A 349 -16.44 6.64 16.00
N GLY A 350 -16.51 6.55 17.33
CA GLY A 350 -15.80 7.44 18.26
C GLY A 350 -16.28 8.90 18.23
N ARG A 351 -17.42 9.19 17.59
CA ARG A 351 -18.03 10.53 17.50
C ARG A 351 -19.47 10.52 18.02
N PRO A 352 -20.00 11.68 18.46
CA PRO A 352 -21.40 11.78 18.85
C PRO A 352 -22.34 11.28 17.74
N PRO A 353 -23.38 10.48 18.05
CA PRO A 353 -24.26 9.88 17.04
C PRO A 353 -24.87 10.88 16.05
N HIS A 354 -25.24 12.06 16.55
CA HIS A 354 -25.83 13.13 15.75
C HIS A 354 -24.86 13.77 14.74
N GLU A 355 -23.54 13.65 14.95
CA GLU A 355 -22.54 14.10 13.97
C GLU A 355 -22.49 13.14 12.78
N LEU A 356 -22.49 11.83 13.03
CA LEU A 356 -22.52 10.83 11.97
C LEU A 356 -23.81 10.93 11.15
N ASP A 357 -24.97 11.08 11.81
CA ASP A 357 -26.24 11.20 11.08
C ASP A 357 -26.28 12.44 10.18
N ARG A 358 -25.70 13.57 10.64
CA ARG A 358 -25.60 14.81 9.86
C ARG A 358 -24.59 14.71 8.72
N ALA A 359 -23.44 14.11 8.96
CA ALA A 359 -22.43 13.84 7.94
C ALA A 359 -22.98 12.89 6.87
N ALA A 360 -23.71 11.85 7.27
CA ALA A 360 -24.37 10.92 6.36
C ALA A 360 -25.48 11.60 5.56
N ALA A 361 -26.22 12.53 6.15
CA ALA A 361 -27.19 13.36 5.42
C ALA A 361 -26.50 14.24 4.37
N ALA A 362 -25.38 14.87 4.72
CA ALA A 362 -24.61 15.73 3.81
C ALA A 362 -24.02 14.91 2.65
N TRP A 363 -23.58 13.69 2.92
CA TRP A 363 -23.12 12.76 1.91
C TRP A 363 -24.24 12.29 0.98
N ARG A 364 -25.45 12.02 1.50
CA ARG A 364 -26.59 11.62 0.65
C ARG A 364 -27.02 12.72 -0.31
N THR A 365 -26.97 13.98 0.11
CA THR A 365 -27.38 15.11 -0.73
C THR A 365 -26.27 15.58 -1.67
N GLY A 366 -25.02 15.57 -1.21
CA GLY A 366 -23.90 16.24 -1.88
C GLY A 366 -22.65 15.39 -2.11
N GLY A 367 -22.66 14.11 -1.73
CA GLY A 367 -21.50 13.23 -1.80
C GLY A 367 -20.31 13.76 -0.99
N PRO A 368 -19.06 13.52 -1.45
CA PRO A 368 -17.86 14.01 -0.78
C PRO A 368 -17.82 15.54 -0.64
N ALA A 369 -18.30 16.28 -1.63
CA ALA A 369 -18.35 17.75 -1.58
C ALA A 369 -19.38 18.25 -0.56
N GLY A 370 -20.50 17.54 -0.40
CA GLY A 370 -21.47 17.82 0.65
C GLY A 370 -20.89 17.68 2.06
N LEU A 371 -20.09 16.63 2.29
CA LEU A 371 -19.37 16.44 3.54
C LEU A 371 -18.31 17.53 3.78
N ASP A 372 -17.53 17.89 2.75
CA ASP A 372 -16.53 18.96 2.88
C ASP A 372 -17.16 20.30 3.28
N VAL A 373 -18.31 20.64 2.69
CA VAL A 373 -19.07 21.85 3.00
C VAL A 373 -19.70 21.81 4.40
N LEU A 374 -19.96 20.63 4.94
CA LEU A 374 -20.43 20.49 6.32
C LEU A 374 -19.31 20.82 7.31
N GLU A 375 -18.10 20.31 7.07
CA GLU A 375 -16.99 20.27 8.03
C GLU A 375 -16.02 21.45 7.92
N HIS A 376 -15.88 22.04 6.73
CA HIS A 376 -14.87 23.06 6.46
C HIS A 376 -15.49 24.37 5.98
N THR A 377 -14.98 25.48 6.51
CA THR A 377 -15.24 26.82 5.98
C THR A 377 -14.08 27.29 5.12
N TRP A 378 -14.38 28.15 4.15
CA TRP A 378 -13.39 28.80 3.32
C TRP A 378 -13.90 30.16 2.85
N SER A 379 -13.02 31.11 2.58
CA SER A 379 -13.41 32.46 2.17
C SER A 379 -13.41 32.59 0.64
N PRO A 380 -14.58 32.74 -0.02
CA PRO A 380 -14.66 32.96 -1.46
C PRO A 380 -14.10 34.32 -1.87
N SER A 381 -13.71 34.45 -3.14
CA SER A 381 -13.25 35.74 -3.63
C SER A 381 -14.37 36.79 -3.58
N ALA A 382 -13.99 38.07 -3.50
CA ALA A 382 -14.95 39.17 -3.54
C ALA A 382 -15.80 39.16 -4.82
N GLN A 383 -15.23 38.69 -5.94
CA GLN A 383 -15.94 38.57 -7.21
C GLN A 383 -16.99 37.46 -7.18
N GLU A 384 -16.66 36.28 -6.66
CA GLU A 384 -17.62 35.17 -6.51
C GLU A 384 -18.76 35.56 -5.59
N THR A 385 -18.44 36.19 -4.46
CA THR A 385 -19.43 36.70 -3.50
C THR A 385 -20.36 37.73 -4.14
N ALA A 386 -19.82 38.67 -4.92
CA ALA A 386 -20.62 39.69 -5.61
C ALA A 386 -21.53 39.09 -6.69
N ARG A 387 -21.04 38.13 -7.48
CA ARG A 387 -21.84 37.43 -8.50
C ARG A 387 -22.99 36.65 -7.88
N ALA A 388 -22.71 35.89 -6.82
CA ALA A 388 -23.73 35.15 -6.10
C ALA A 388 -24.81 36.07 -5.51
N ARG A 389 -24.42 37.29 -5.06
CA ARG A 389 -25.35 38.24 -4.44
C ARG A 389 -26.27 38.85 -5.50
N ALA A 390 -25.72 39.11 -6.68
CA ALA A 390 -26.48 39.56 -7.83
C ALA A 390 -27.45 38.47 -8.33
N ALA A 391 -27.03 37.20 -8.35
CA ALA A 391 -27.91 36.07 -8.70
C ALA A 391 -29.09 35.98 -7.73
N LEU A 392 -28.80 35.96 -6.41
CA LEU A 392 -29.83 35.91 -5.37
C LEU A 392 -30.81 37.10 -5.44
N ALA A 393 -30.30 38.31 -5.71
CA ALA A 393 -31.14 39.49 -5.87
C ALA A 393 -32.01 39.46 -7.14
N ALA A 394 -31.53 38.85 -8.22
CA ALA A 394 -32.27 38.73 -9.47
C ALA A 394 -33.38 37.68 -9.39
N GLY A 395 -33.18 36.60 -8.63
CA GLY A 395 -34.17 35.54 -8.40
C GLY A 395 -35.18 35.84 -7.29
N TRP A 396 -35.00 36.94 -6.54
CA TRP A 396 -35.90 37.29 -5.44
C TRP A 396 -37.10 38.10 -5.93
N GLU A 397 -38.30 37.55 -5.78
CA GLU A 397 -39.53 38.15 -6.31
C GLU A 397 -40.07 39.34 -5.48
N ALA A 398 -39.63 39.52 -4.23
CA ALA A 398 -40.12 40.59 -3.35
C ALA A 398 -39.31 41.90 -3.48
N ASP A 399 -39.94 43.04 -3.21
CA ASP A 399 -39.35 44.39 -3.35
C ASP A 399 -38.12 44.65 -2.44
N GLU A 400 -37.96 43.86 -1.36
CA GLU A 400 -36.83 43.96 -0.44
C GLU A 400 -36.06 42.62 -0.35
N PRO A 401 -34.74 42.62 -0.58
CA PRO A 401 -33.93 41.41 -0.51
C PRO A 401 -33.88 40.85 0.92
N PRO A 402 -33.64 39.54 1.09
CA PRO A 402 -33.60 38.94 2.42
C PRO A 402 -32.44 39.52 3.24
N GLU A 403 -32.67 39.73 4.54
CA GLU A 403 -31.59 40.03 5.48
C GLU A 403 -30.62 38.85 5.53
N LEU A 404 -29.45 39.03 4.92
CA LEU A 404 -28.46 38.00 4.70
C LEU A 404 -27.20 38.29 5.51
N GLU A 405 -26.87 37.39 6.44
CA GLU A 405 -25.60 37.40 7.14
C GLU A 405 -24.60 36.49 6.41
N VAL A 406 -23.55 37.09 5.85
CA VAL A 406 -22.51 36.36 5.12
C VAL A 406 -21.26 36.25 6.00
N ARG A 407 -20.81 35.03 6.24
CA ARG A 407 -19.51 34.71 6.86
C ARG A 407 -18.84 33.63 6.04
N ASP A 408 -17.66 33.91 5.51
CA ASP A 408 -16.94 32.98 4.62
C ASP A 408 -17.83 32.47 3.49
N ASN A 409 -17.91 31.15 3.31
CA ASN A 409 -18.77 30.49 2.35
C ASN A 409 -20.21 30.25 2.87
N HIS A 410 -20.57 30.76 4.06
CA HIS A 410 -21.89 30.56 4.67
C HIS A 410 -22.77 31.81 4.58
N TRP A 411 -23.96 31.62 4.02
CA TRP A 411 -24.94 32.64 3.71
C TRP A 411 -26.19 32.36 4.52
N THR A 412 -26.37 33.07 5.63
CA THR A 412 -27.38 32.75 6.64
C THR A 412 -28.56 33.71 6.55
N LEU A 413 -29.75 33.15 6.42
CA LEU A 413 -31.03 33.84 6.49
C LEU A 413 -31.63 33.62 7.89
N THR A 414 -31.21 34.47 8.84
CA THR A 414 -31.43 34.25 10.28
C THR A 414 -32.91 34.24 10.65
N ARG A 415 -33.78 34.98 9.95
CA ARG A 415 -35.23 35.01 10.22
C ARG A 415 -35.93 33.72 9.81
N GLN A 416 -35.44 33.06 8.77
CA GLN A 416 -36.03 31.86 8.18
C GLN A 416 -35.38 30.57 8.73
N GLY A 417 -34.28 30.68 9.46
CA GLY A 417 -33.52 29.50 9.91
C GLY A 417 -32.97 28.69 8.74
N LEU A 418 -32.56 29.38 7.66
CA LEU A 418 -31.99 28.78 6.46
C LEU A 418 -30.54 29.24 6.28
N GLN A 419 -29.71 28.39 5.71
CA GLN A 419 -28.33 28.70 5.38
C GLN A 419 -27.95 28.07 4.04
N LEU A 420 -27.35 28.85 3.16
CA LEU A 420 -26.71 28.34 1.95
C LEU A 420 -25.20 28.28 2.19
N ARG A 421 -24.56 27.23 1.71
CA ARG A 421 -23.10 27.08 1.81
C ARG A 421 -22.50 26.86 0.43
N LEU A 422 -21.49 27.66 0.08
CA LEU A 422 -20.78 27.52 -1.20
C LEU A 422 -19.67 26.47 -1.09
N GLY A 423 -19.73 25.43 -1.91
CA GLY A 423 -18.69 24.43 -2.06
C GLY A 423 -17.56 24.88 -2.98
N ARG A 424 -16.38 24.25 -2.83
CA ARG A 424 -15.22 24.46 -3.70
C ARG A 424 -15.44 23.96 -5.13
N ASP A 425 -16.46 23.15 -5.32
CA ASP A 425 -17.00 22.70 -6.61
C ASP A 425 -17.87 23.76 -7.30
N GLY A 426 -18.09 24.92 -6.66
CA GLY A 426 -18.88 26.03 -7.18
C GLY A 426 -20.39 25.84 -7.04
N ARG A 427 -20.85 24.87 -6.24
CA ARG A 427 -22.28 24.62 -6.01
C ARG A 427 -22.75 25.13 -4.64
N TRP A 428 -24.04 25.42 -4.55
CA TRP A 428 -24.73 25.90 -3.35
C TRP A 428 -25.45 24.77 -2.65
N TYR A 429 -25.08 24.53 -1.41
CA TYR A 429 -25.62 23.48 -0.57
C TYR A 429 -26.63 24.08 0.42
N PRO A 430 -27.91 23.66 0.36
CA PRO A 430 -28.96 24.19 1.22
C PRO A 430 -28.98 23.50 2.59
N TYR A 431 -29.11 24.31 3.65
CA TYR A 431 -29.19 23.87 5.04
C TYR A 431 -30.38 24.53 5.76
N ARG A 432 -31.00 23.79 6.69
CA ARG A 432 -32.08 24.25 7.56
C ARG A 432 -31.66 24.08 9.03
N ARG A 433 -32.06 25.02 9.88
CA ARG A 433 -31.76 24.95 11.31
C ARG A 433 -32.79 24.05 11.99
N GLU A 434 -32.32 22.97 12.59
CA GLU A 434 -33.11 22.06 13.42
C GLU A 434 -32.52 22.08 14.83
N ALA A 435 -33.34 22.45 15.83
CA ALA A 435 -32.88 22.80 17.17
C ALA A 435 -31.72 23.83 17.12
N ASP A 436 -30.52 23.44 17.55
CA ASP A 436 -29.31 24.28 17.55
C ASP A 436 -28.28 23.90 16.48
N ALA A 437 -28.68 23.13 15.46
CA ALA A 437 -27.79 22.62 14.43
C ALA A 437 -28.27 22.90 13.00
N TRP A 438 -27.32 23.06 12.07
CA TRP A 438 -27.59 23.17 10.64
C TRP A 438 -27.60 21.79 9.99
N TRP A 439 -28.71 21.40 9.39
CA TRP A 439 -28.89 20.12 8.69
C TRP A 439 -29.02 20.32 7.18
N PRO A 440 -28.40 19.46 6.35
CA PRO A 440 -28.59 19.47 4.91
C PRO A 440 -30.07 19.29 4.57
N ALA A 441 -30.59 20.15 3.70
CA ALA A 441 -32.02 20.27 3.46
C ALA A 441 -32.41 20.12 1.97
N GLY A 442 -31.49 19.70 1.12
CA GLY A 442 -31.73 19.48 -0.31
C GLY A 442 -30.46 19.16 -1.10
N PRO A 443 -30.59 18.85 -2.40
CA PRO A 443 -29.46 18.65 -3.30
C PRO A 443 -28.70 19.97 -3.55
N PRO A 444 -27.46 19.92 -4.07
CA PRO A 444 -26.70 21.12 -4.40
C PRO A 444 -27.14 21.74 -5.74
N HIS A 445 -27.18 23.07 -5.79
CA HIS A 445 -27.59 23.84 -6.98
C HIS A 445 -26.43 24.65 -7.56
N ALA A 446 -26.52 25.01 -8.84
CA ALA A 446 -25.57 25.93 -9.45
C ALA A 446 -25.86 27.40 -9.09
N ASP A 447 -27.15 27.75 -8.94
CA ASP A 447 -27.62 29.09 -8.58
C ASP A 447 -28.04 29.13 -7.10
N PRO A 448 -27.60 30.14 -6.32
CA PRO A 448 -28.03 30.29 -4.93
C PRO A 448 -29.53 30.59 -4.77
N SER A 449 -30.17 31.16 -5.79
CA SER A 449 -31.60 31.47 -5.78
C SER A 449 -32.44 30.20 -5.87
N ASP A 450 -32.08 29.30 -6.78
CA ASP A 450 -32.73 27.99 -6.92
C ASP A 450 -32.62 27.19 -5.62
N ALA A 451 -31.41 27.16 -5.01
CA ALA A 451 -31.20 26.51 -3.72
C ALA A 451 -32.09 27.07 -2.60
N LEU A 452 -32.41 28.37 -2.67
CA LEU A 452 -33.27 29.01 -1.68
C LEU A 452 -34.75 28.75 -1.95
N MET A 453 -35.17 28.72 -3.22
CA MET A 453 -36.56 28.43 -3.60
C MET A 453 -36.98 27.03 -3.16
N ASP A 454 -36.13 26.02 -3.41
CA ASP A 454 -36.36 24.64 -2.97
C ASP A 454 -36.49 24.53 -1.43
N LEU A 455 -35.91 25.46 -0.68
CA LEU A 455 -36.02 25.51 0.79
C LEU A 455 -37.27 26.22 1.30
N VAL A 456 -37.92 27.07 0.50
CA VAL A 456 -39.09 27.88 0.89
C VAL A 456 -40.40 27.21 0.48
N GLU A 457 -40.39 26.35 -0.55
CA GLU A 457 -41.57 25.61 -1.02
C GLU A 457 -41.88 24.32 -0.21
N VAL A 458 -41.02 23.93 0.74
CA VAL A 458 -41.16 22.74 1.62
C VAL A 458 -41.34 23.14 3.08
#